data_AF-F8PKZ7-F1
#
_entry.id   AF-F8PKZ7-F1
#
_cell.length_a   1.000
_cell.length_b   1.000
_cell.length_c   1.000
_cell.angle_alpha   90.00
_cell.angle_beta   90.00
_cell.angle_gamma   90.00
#
_symmetry.space_group_name_H-M   'P 1'
#
loop_
_entity.id
_entity.type
_entity.pdbx_description
1 polymer ?
#
loop_
_entity_poly.entity_id
_entity_poly.type
_entity_poly.pdbx_seq_one_letter_code
_entity_poly.pdbx_strand_id
1 'polypeptide(L)' 'YCLELGHWGFSLNHQCLKEHVDEVLKARLGNQFPFNGVGKNWTDRFVEEHSDMVGS' A
#
# COMPACT_ATOMS: atom_id res chain seq x y z
N TYR A 1 -14.84 -18.11 8.58
CA TYR A 1 -14.60 -18.31 7.15
C TYR A 1 -14.33 -17.01 6.38
N CYS A 2 -14.80 -15.83 6.83
CA CYS A 2 -14.56 -14.56 6.12
C CYS A 2 -13.17 -13.92 6.34
N LEU A 3 -12.46 -14.28 7.42
CA LEU A 3 -11.15 -13.68 7.72
C LEU A 3 -10.04 -14.15 6.77
N GLU A 4 -10.08 -15.41 6.33
CA GLU A 4 -9.05 -15.97 5.42
C GLU A 4 -9.17 -15.37 4.01
N LEU A 5 -10.40 -15.22 3.51
CA LEU A 5 -10.68 -14.52 2.25
C LEU A 5 -10.39 -13.02 2.35
N GLY A 6 -10.70 -12.40 3.50
CA GLY A 6 -10.34 -11.01 3.78
C GLY A 6 -8.84 -10.81 3.73
N HIS A 7 -8.04 -11.71 4.32
CA HIS A 7 -6.58 -11.62 4.30
C HIS A 7 -6.00 -11.81 2.89
N TRP A 8 -6.55 -12.73 2.09
CA TRP A 8 -6.12 -12.91 0.69
C TRP A 8 -6.53 -11.72 -0.19
N GLY A 9 -7.77 -11.23 -0.07
CA GLY A 9 -8.27 -10.08 -0.81
C GLY A 9 -7.56 -8.78 -0.41
N PHE A 10 -7.32 -8.56 0.89
CA PHE A 10 -6.50 -7.45 1.37
C PHE A 10 -5.07 -7.58 0.90
N SER A 11 -4.44 -8.77 0.97
CA SER A 11 -3.05 -8.93 0.51
C SER A 11 -2.90 -8.65 -0.99
N LEU A 12 -3.87 -9.08 -1.80
CA LEU A 12 -3.95 -8.75 -3.22
C LEU A 12 -4.16 -7.26 -3.46
N ASN A 13 -5.07 -6.63 -2.72
CA ASN A 13 -5.32 -5.19 -2.81
C ASN A 13 -4.11 -4.38 -2.31
N HIS A 14 -3.40 -4.85 -1.29
CA HIS A 14 -2.19 -4.24 -0.75
C HIS A 14 -1.02 -4.35 -1.72
N GLN A 15 -0.85 -5.51 -2.36
CA GLN A 15 0.21 -5.71 -3.35
C GLN A 15 -0.07 -4.88 -4.61
N CYS A 16 -1.31 -4.90 -5.11
CA CYS A 16 -1.72 -4.11 -6.27
C CYS A 16 -1.63 -2.60 -6.00
N LEU A 17 -2.07 -2.14 -4.82
CA LEU A 17 -1.94 -0.74 -4.41
C LEU A 17 -0.47 -0.33 -4.29
N LYS A 18 0.36 -1.19 -3.68
CA LYS A 18 1.80 -0.96 -3.58
C LYS A 18 2.41 -0.79 -4.97
N GLU A 19 2.15 -1.72 -5.90
CA GLU A 19 2.69 -1.67 -7.26
C GLU A 19 2.23 -0.41 -8.01
N HIS A 20 0.94 -0.07 -7.92
CA HIS A 20 0.40 1.13 -8.56
C HIS A 20 1.02 2.42 -8.00
N VAL A 21 1.17 2.52 -6.68
CA VAL A 21 1.80 3.66 -6.03
C VAL A 21 3.29 3.73 -6.36
N ASP A 22 3.96 2.58 -6.46
CA ASP A 22 5.35 2.48 -6.90
C ASP A 22 5.54 3.06 -8.30
N GLU A 23 4.67 2.70 -9.25
CA GLU A 23 4.71 3.25 -10.61
C GLU A 23 4.46 4.75 -10.64
N VAL A 24 3.47 5.24 -9.89
CA VAL A 24 3.17 6.68 -9.81
C VAL A 24 4.33 7.45 -9.17
N LEU A 25 4.89 6.96 -8.07
CA LEU A 25 6.01 7.60 -7.39
C LEU A 25 7.28 7.52 -8.22
N LYS A 26 7.54 6.40 -8.91
CA LYS A 26 8.64 6.26 -9.85
C LYS A 26 8.50 7.23 -11.02
N ALA A 27 7.30 7.46 -11.53
CA ALA A 27 7.06 8.46 -12.57
C ALA A 27 7.28 9.90 -12.06
N ARG A 28 6.98 10.17 -10.78
CA ARG A 28 7.11 11.51 -10.16
C ARG A 28 8.52 11.84 -9.66
N LEU A 29 9.19 10.87 -9.04
CA LEU A 29 10.50 11.02 -8.40
C LEU A 29 11.65 10.55 -9.30
N GLY A 30 11.34 9.75 -10.34
CA GLY A 30 12.33 9.22 -11.27
C GLY A 30 13.45 8.49 -10.55
N ASN A 31 14.68 9.00 -10.71
CA ASN A 31 15.90 8.40 -10.17
C ASN A 31 16.09 8.60 -8.66
N GLN A 32 15.27 9.44 -8.00
CA GLN A 32 15.26 9.58 -6.54
C GLN A 32 14.37 8.52 -5.87
N PHE A 33 13.61 7.77 -6.64
CA PHE A 33 12.75 6.73 -6.09
C PHE A 33 13.59 5.52 -5.64
N PRO A 34 13.42 5.04 -4.39
CA PRO A 34 14.18 3.88 -3.91
C PRO A 34 13.90 2.65 -4.77
N PHE A 35 14.95 1.92 -5.15
CA PHE A 35 14.84 0.66 -5.92
C PHE A 35 13.97 -0.39 -5.22
N ASN A 36 13.90 -0.31 -3.89
CA ASN A 36 13.11 -1.22 -3.06
C ASN A 36 11.61 -0.82 -2.96
N GLY A 37 11.22 0.23 -3.68
CA GLY A 37 9.87 0.76 -3.70
C GLY A 37 9.46 1.44 -2.40
N VAL A 38 8.15 1.60 -2.21
CA VAL A 38 7.60 2.20 -0.98
C VAL A 38 7.84 1.37 0.30
N GLY A 39 8.28 0.11 0.17
CA GLY A 39 8.54 -0.82 1.28
C GLY A 39 7.34 -1.71 1.62
N LYS A 40 7.59 -2.83 2.33
CA LYS A 40 6.56 -3.85 2.66
C LYS A 40 5.48 -3.36 3.63
N ASN A 41 5.82 -2.45 4.54
CA ASN A 41 4.90 -1.92 5.55
C ASN A 41 4.29 -0.57 5.17
N TRP A 42 4.49 -0.10 3.93
CA TRP A 42 3.94 1.18 3.50
C TRP A 42 2.41 1.15 3.49
N THR A 43 1.84 0.04 3.04
CA THR A 43 0.40 -0.13 2.93
C THR A 43 -0.26 -0.24 4.30
N ASP A 44 0.41 -0.86 5.27
CA ASP A 44 -0.03 -0.91 6.67
C ASP A 44 -0.08 0.52 7.25
N ARG A 45 1.03 1.25 7.11
CA ARG A 45 1.14 2.65 7.56
C ARG A 45 0.16 3.57 6.83
N PHE A 46 -0.12 3.34 5.55
CA PHE A 46 -1.13 4.09 4.79
C PHE A 46 -2.53 3.83 5.35
N VAL A 47 -2.86 2.58 5.67
CA VAL A 47 -4.14 2.25 6.30
C VAL A 47 -4.22 2.82 7.71
N GLU A 48 -3.16 2.77 8.51
CA GLU A 48 -3.13 3.41 9.84
C GLU A 48 -3.40 4.93 9.75
N GLU A 49 -2.69 5.63 8.87
CA GLU A 49 -2.85 7.09 8.67
C GLU A 49 -4.24 7.47 8.13
N HIS A 50 -4.85 6.63 7.28
CA HIS A 50 -6.20 6.88 6.74
C HIS A 50 -7.33 6.34 7.64
N SER A 51 -7.05 5.36 8.49
CA SER A 51 -8.03 4.82 9.46
C SER A 51 -8.25 5.78 10.61
N ASP A 52 -7.27 6.62 10.96
CA ASP A 52 -7.44 7.71 11.91
C ASP A 52 -8.51 8.73 11.43
N MET A 53 -8.71 8.84 10.11
CA MET A 53 -9.69 9.76 9.51
C MET A 53 -11.13 9.21 9.45
N VAL A 54 -11.38 7.96 9.86
CA VAL A 54 -12.74 7.34 9.85
C VAL A 54 -13.35 7.17 11.26
N GLY A 55 -12.84 7.94 12.23
CA GLY A 55 -13.35 7.95 13.61
C GLY A 55 -13.89 9.32 14.04
N SER A 56 -15.08 9.71 13.57
CA SER A 56 -16.01 10.62 14.27
C SER A 56 -17.44 10.47 13.75
#